data_AF-A0AAN4ZB06-F1
#
_entry.id   AF-A0AAN4ZB06-F1
#
_cell.length_a   1.000
_cell.length_b   1.000
_cell.length_c   1.000
_cell.angle_alpha   90.00
_cell.angle_beta   90.00
_cell.angle_gamma   90.00
#
_symmetry.space_group_name_H-M   'P 1'
#
loop_
_entity.id
_entity.type
_entity.pdbx_description
1 polymer ?
#
loop_
_entity_poly.entity_id
_entity_poly.type
_entity_poly.pdbx_seq_one_letter_code
_entity_poly.pdbx_strand_id
1 'polypeptide(L)'
;AASKKDPVRFIHELIYLMDRFGHFLKEAFDNDASFKHKTQSDFEFFFNKNKRNPEFLSLYIDEKLCKGDKCLNDKDMESMLDRSMVLI
;
A
#
# COMPACT_ATOMS: atom_id res chain seq x y z
N ALA A 1 25.61 8.79 9.14
CA ALA A 1 24.63 8.51 10.21
C ALA A 1 23.41 7.86 9.56
N ALA A 2 23.13 6.60 9.88
CA ALA A 2 21.97 5.87 9.36
C ALA A 2 20.69 6.44 10.00
N SER A 3 20.13 7.49 9.40
CA SER A 3 18.97 8.18 9.96
C SER A 3 17.73 7.32 9.76
N LYS A 4 17.12 6.89 10.87
CA LYS A 4 15.79 6.29 11.07
C LYS A 4 15.08 5.82 9.80
N LYS A 5 14.87 4.50 9.68
CA LYS A 5 13.93 3.89 8.71
C LYS A 5 12.65 4.73 8.67
N ASP A 6 12.43 5.42 7.57
CA ASP A 6 11.30 6.33 7.40
C ASP A 6 10.03 5.49 7.18
N PRO A 7 9.13 5.42 8.17
CA PRO A 7 7.94 4.58 8.10
C PRO A 7 6.98 5.04 6.99
N VAL A 8 6.93 6.35 6.74
CA VAL A 8 6.11 6.95 5.68
C VAL A 8 6.66 6.53 4.32
N ARG A 9 7.98 6.61 4.13
CA ARG A 9 8.62 6.11 2.91
C ARG A 9 8.42 4.61 2.72
N PHE A 10 8.49 3.80 3.78
CA PHE A 10 8.24 2.36 3.70
C PHE A 10 6.83 2.05 3.18
N ILE A 11 5.81 2.71 3.73
CA ILE A 11 4.41 2.55 3.28
C ILE A 11 4.24 3.03 1.84
N HIS A 12 4.87 4.16 1.47
CA HIS A 12 4.85 4.65 0.10
C HIS A 12 5.40 3.63 -0.91
N GLU A 13 6.58 3.06 -0.64
CA GLU A 13 7.19 2.03 -1.50
C GLU A 13 6.34 0.75 -1.55
N LEU A 14 5.70 0.39 -0.43
CA LEU A 14 4.82 -0.77 -0.35
C LEU A 14 3.58 -0.62 -1.24
N ILE A 15 2.95 0.55 -1.22
CA ILE A 15 1.78 0.81 -2.05
C ILE A 15 2.18 0.83 -3.54
N TYR A 16 3.31 1.45 -3.88
CA TYR A 16 3.84 1.43 -5.25
C TYR A 16 4.14 0.01 -5.74
N LEU A 17 4.68 -0.85 -4.87
CA LEU A 17 4.89 -2.26 -5.17
C LEU A 17 3.56 -2.97 -5.47
N MET A 18 2.53 -2.72 -4.67
CA MET A 18 1.20 -3.31 -4.86
C MET A 18 0.58 -2.90 -6.22
N ASP A 19 0.71 -1.63 -6.61
CA ASP A 19 0.25 -1.15 -7.93
C ASP A 19 0.99 -1.82 -9.09
N ARG A 20 2.31 -1.99 -8.97
CA ARG A 20 3.11 -2.71 -9.96
C ARG A 20 2.69 -4.17 -10.09
N PHE A 21 2.36 -4.82 -8.98
CA PHE A 21 1.80 -6.18 -8.99
C PHE A 21 0.41 -6.22 -9.65
N GLY A 22 -0.44 -5.22 -9.42
CA GLY A 22 -1.73 -5.10 -10.10
C GLY A 22 -1.58 -4.99 -11.62
N HIS A 23 -0.63 -4.18 -12.10
CA HIS A 23 -0.34 -4.07 -13.53
C HIS A 23 0.23 -5.38 -14.09
N PHE A 24 1.20 -5.98 -13.39
CA PHE A 24 1.77 -7.27 -13.78
C PHE A 24 0.71 -8.38 -13.87
N LEU A 25 -0.19 -8.46 -12.89
CA LEU A 25 -1.27 -9.44 -12.87
C LEU A 25 -2.23 -9.26 -14.06
N LYS A 26 -2.56 -8.01 -14.39
CA LYS A 26 -3.40 -7.69 -15.55
C LYS A 26 -2.73 -8.08 -16.87
N GLU A 27 -1.48 -7.68 -17.08
CA GLU A 27 -0.80 -7.88 -18.37
C GLU A 27 -0.33 -9.32 -18.58
N ALA A 28 0.15 -9.99 -17.53
CA ALA A 28 0.73 -11.32 -17.62
C ALA A 28 -0.28 -12.46 -17.40
N PHE A 29 -1.36 -12.20 -16.66
CA PHE A 29 -2.32 -13.24 -16.24
C PHE A 29 -3.79 -12.84 -16.48
N ASP A 30 -4.05 -11.76 -17.21
CA ASP A 30 -5.41 -11.27 -17.51
C ASP A 30 -6.30 -11.15 -16.26
N ASN A 31 -5.73 -10.66 -15.16
CA ASN A 31 -6.42 -10.56 -13.86
C ASN A 31 -6.96 -11.89 -13.31
N ASP A 32 -6.27 -13.01 -13.54
CA ASP A 32 -6.64 -14.31 -12.97
C ASP A 32 -6.93 -14.21 -11.46
N ALA A 33 -8.11 -14.68 -11.07
CA ALA A 33 -8.62 -14.53 -9.70
C ALA A 33 -7.80 -15.33 -8.68
N SER A 34 -7.19 -16.45 -9.07
CA SER A 34 -6.36 -17.26 -8.18
C SER A 34 -5.03 -16.57 -7.89
N PHE A 35 -4.38 -16.02 -8.92
CA PHE A 35 -3.18 -15.21 -8.74
C PHE A 35 -3.45 -13.92 -7.96
N LYS A 36 -4.59 -13.28 -8.21
CA LYS A 36 -5.04 -12.11 -7.43
C LYS A 36 -5.15 -12.45 -5.95
N HIS A 37 -5.92 -13.49 -5.62
CA HIS A 37 -6.16 -13.92 -4.25
C HIS A 37 -4.85 -14.34 -3.55
N LYS A 38 -3.99 -15.09 -4.25
CA LYS A 38 -2.72 -15.53 -3.68
C LYS A 38 -1.79 -14.36 -3.37
N THR A 39 -1.65 -13.42 -4.31
CA THR A 39 -0.84 -12.21 -4.13
C THR A 39 -1.35 -11.41 -2.94
N GLN A 40 -2.67 -11.19 -2.87
CA GLN A 40 -3.29 -10.45 -1.77
C GLN A 40 -3.03 -11.09 -0.40
N SER A 41 -3.24 -12.41 -0.28
CA SER A 41 -2.97 -13.14 0.97
C SER A 41 -1.50 -13.07 1.39
N ASP A 42 -0.58 -13.12 0.43
CA ASP A 42 0.85 -12.99 0.72
C ASP A 42 1.20 -11.57 1.20
N PHE A 43 0.58 -10.53 0.63
CA PHE A 43 0.69 -9.13 1.07
C PHE A 43 0.18 -8.93 2.50
N GLU A 44 -1.02 -9.41 2.80
CA GLU A 44 -1.57 -9.40 4.16
C GLU A 44 -0.66 -10.13 5.15
N PHE A 45 -0.15 -11.31 4.78
CA PHE A 45 0.69 -12.10 5.66
C PHE A 45 1.95 -11.33 6.06
N PHE A 46 2.72 -10.80 5.12
CA PHE A 46 3.95 -10.10 5.49
C PHE A 46 3.67 -8.71 6.11
N PHE A 47 2.59 -8.04 5.71
CA PHE A 47 2.20 -6.76 6.30
C PHE A 47 1.86 -6.94 7.78
N ASN A 48 1.07 -7.95 8.11
CA ASN A 48 0.65 -8.23 9.48
C ASN A 48 1.74 -8.90 10.34
N LYS A 49 2.84 -9.36 9.75
CA LYS A 49 4.01 -9.84 10.53
C LYS A 49 4.67 -8.75 11.36
N ASN A 50 4.66 -7.50 10.89
CA ASN A 50 5.21 -6.39 11.65
C ASN A 50 4.07 -5.60 12.32
N LYS A 51 3.94 -5.73 13.64
CA LYS A 51 2.90 -5.05 14.45
C LYS A 51 2.93 -3.52 14.36
N ARG A 52 4.01 -2.94 13.85
CA ARG A 52 4.15 -1.49 13.65
C ARG A 52 3.64 -1.00 12.30
N ASN A 53 3.36 -1.91 11.36
CA ASN A 53 2.88 -1.54 10.03
C ASN A 53 1.54 -0.79 10.05
N PRO A 54 0.54 -1.13 10.90
CA PRO A 54 -0.67 -0.32 11.04
C PRO A 54 -0.37 1.11 11.50
N GLU A 55 0.54 1.29 12.45
CA GLU A 55 0.97 2.61 12.94
C GLU A 55 1.68 3.42 11.84
N PHE A 56 2.52 2.77 11.05
CA PHE A 56 3.20 3.41 9.91
C PHE A 56 2.20 3.84 8.83
N LEU A 57 1.15 3.05 8.60
CA LEU A 57 0.08 3.40 7.68
C LEU A 57 -0.70 4.63 8.18
N SER A 58 -1.03 4.69 9.48
CA SER A 58 -1.65 5.88 10.07
C SER A 58 -0.77 7.12 9.91
N LEU A 59 0.53 7.03 10.18
CA LEU A 59 1.47 8.13 9.97
C LEU A 59 1.55 8.58 8.50
N TYR A 60 1.50 7.64 7.56
CA TYR A 60 1.47 7.95 6.13
C TYR A 60 0.19 8.70 5.74
N ILE A 61 -0.96 8.26 6.22
CA ILE A 61 -2.26 8.91 5.98
C ILE A 61 -2.26 10.31 6.58
N ASP A 62 -1.85 10.45 7.84
CA ASP A 62 -1.75 11.75 8.54
C ASP A 62 -0.83 12.73 7.80
N GLU A 63 0.32 12.25 7.30
CA GLU A 63 1.24 13.10 6.53
C GLU A 63 0.63 13.55 5.20
N LYS A 64 -0.11 12.67 4.51
CA LYS A 64 -0.78 13.01 3.24
C LYS A 64 -1.97 13.95 3.42
N LEU A 65 -2.71 13.82 4.52
CA LEU A 65 -3.81 14.74 4.86
C LEU A 65 -3.29 16.11 5.31
N CYS A 66 -2.24 16.15 6.14
CA CYS A 66 -1.75 17.38 6.76
C CYS A 66 -0.90 18.25 5.82
N LYS A 67 -0.18 17.64 4.87
CA LYS A 67 0.65 18.40 3.90
C LYS A 67 -0.13 19.03 2.75
N GLY A 68 -1.44 18.76 2.60
CA GLY A 68 -2.27 19.44 1.60
C GLY A 68 -1.72 19.34 0.17
N ASP A 69 -1.04 18.24 -0.16
CA ASP A 69 -0.54 18.01 -1.52
C ASP A 69 -1.75 17.68 -2.39
N LYS A 70 -2.27 18.70 -3.08
CA LYS A 70 -3.31 18.66 -4.13
C LYS A 70 -2.93 17.80 -5.35
N CYS A 71 -2.10 16.78 -5.18
CA CYS A 71 -1.54 15.96 -6.26
C CYS A 71 -2.10 14.53 -6.26
N LEU A 72 -2.70 14.07 -5.16
CA LEU A 72 -3.55 12.87 -5.18
C LEU A 72 -4.99 13.36 -5.12
N ASN A 73 -5.75 13.10 -6.17
CA ASN A 73 -7.17 13.40 -6.17
C ASN A 73 -7.81 12.62 -5.02
N ASP A 74 -8.84 13.14 -4.36
CA ASP A 74 -9.49 12.44 -3.23
C ASP A 74 -9.90 11.00 -3.61
N LYS A 75 -10.22 10.76 -4.89
CA LYS A 75 -10.45 9.43 -5.48
C LYS A 75 -9.24 8.50 -5.50
N ASP A 76 -8.03 9.01 -5.72
CA ASP A 76 -6.79 8.22 -5.71
C ASP A 76 -6.40 7.89 -4.27
N MET A 77 -6.64 8.81 -3.34
CA MET A 77 -6.49 8.57 -1.91
C MET A 77 -7.52 7.57 -1.39
N GLU A 78 -8.79 7.70 -1.80
CA GLU A 78 -9.88 6.77 -1.48
C GLU A 78 -9.64 5.39 -2.10
N SER A 79 -9.16 5.31 -3.36
CA SER A 79 -8.73 4.05 -3.98
C SER A 79 -7.52 3.43 -3.28
N MET A 80 -6.56 4.24 -2.82
CA MET A 80 -5.44 3.73 -2.03
C MET A 80 -5.89 3.23 -0.67
N LEU A 81 -6.79 3.96 0.00
CA LEU A 81 -7.38 3.58 1.29
C LEU A 81 -8.26 2.33 1.16
N ASP A 82 -9.06 2.19 0.11
CA ASP A 82 -9.89 1.02 -0.16
C ASP A 82 -9.03 -0.23 -0.41
N ARG A 83 -7.94 -0.10 -1.19
CA ARG A 83 -6.95 -1.18 -1.37
C ARG A 83 -6.18 -1.51 -0.09
N SER A 84 -5.93 -0.51 0.76
CA SER A 84 -5.25 -0.69 2.05
C SER A 84 -6.19 -1.28 3.10
N MET A 85 -7.49 -1.01 3.02
CA MET A 85 -8.52 -1.58 3.90
C MET A 85 -8.67 -3.08 3.68
N VAL A 86 -8.43 -3.58 2.47
CA VAL A 86 -8.42 -5.05 2.25
C VAL A 86 -7.19 -5.73 2.88
N LEU A 87 -6.21 -4.98 3.40
CA LEU A 87 -5.03 -5.54 4.08
C LEU A 87 -5.19 -5.62 5.62
N ILE A 88 -6.29 -5.10 6.18
CA ILE A 88 -6.60 -5.06 7.62
C ILE A 88 -7.70 -6.09 7.94
#